data_AF-A0A1G2QQN7-F1
#
_entry.id   AF-A0A1G2QQN7-F1
#
_cell.length_a   1.000
_cell.length_b   1.000
_cell.length_c   1.000
_cell.angle_alpha   90.00
_cell.angle_beta   90.00
_cell.angle_gamma   90.00
#
_symmetry.space_group_name_H-M   'P 1'
#
loop_
_entity.id
_entity.type
_entity.pdbx_description
1 polymer ?
#
loop_
_entity_poly.entity_id
_entity_poly.type
_entity_poly.pdbx_seq_one_letter_code
_entity_poly.pdbx_strand_id
1 'polypeptide(L)'
;MIAIFIAGFGGGLVRGLVGFLKYYYSYKSVPFNPLYFFATTFLSGVVGLLTAGAIKESGIILEGLSGLTPPLAFIVGYAGGDFLENVYKILLKKTSILK
;
A
#
# COMPACT_ATOMS: atom_id res chain seq x y z
N MET A 1 0.35 18.41 1.51
CA MET A 1 -0.13 17.74 0.27
C MET A 1 0.89 16.75 -0.28
N ILE A 2 2.11 17.19 -0.60
CA ILE A 2 3.21 16.31 -1.03
C ILE A 2 3.59 15.25 0.01
N ALA A 3 3.56 15.59 1.30
CA ALA A 3 3.88 14.67 2.39
C ALA A 3 2.99 13.41 2.43
N ILE A 4 1.73 13.51 1.96
CA ILE A 4 0.79 12.38 1.91
C ILE A 4 1.22 11.37 0.85
N PHE A 5 1.57 11.86 -0.34
CA PHE A 5 2.02 11.01 -1.45
C PHE A 5 3.38 10.38 -1.16
N ILE A 6 4.29 11.14 -0.56
CA ILE A 6 5.59 10.62 -0.11
C ILE A 6 5.40 9.53 0.96
N ALA A 7 4.50 9.78 1.93
CA ALA A 7 4.22 8.80 2.98
C ALA A 7 3.56 7.53 2.42
N GLY A 8 2.60 7.65 1.50
CA GLY A 8 1.98 6.51 0.81
C GLY A 8 2.97 5.70 -0.02
N PHE A 9 3.84 6.39 -0.79
CA PHE A 9 4.93 5.75 -1.50
C PHE A 9 5.89 5.02 -0.54
N GLY A 10 6.26 5.68 0.57
CA GLY A 10 7.11 5.10 1.61
C GLY A 10 6.51 3.83 2.22
N GLY A 11 5.21 3.83 2.51
CA GLY A 11 4.49 2.63 2.98
C GLY A 11 4.56 1.49 1.95
N GLY A 12 4.34 1.80 0.67
CA GLY A 12 4.44 0.85 -0.42
C GLY A 12 5.86 0.27 -0.60
N LEU A 13 6.90 1.09 -0.45
CA LEU A 13 8.29 0.62 -0.46
C LEU A 13 8.57 -0.36 0.68
N VAL A 14 8.14 -0.04 1.90
CA VAL A 14 8.34 -0.92 3.07
C VAL A 14 7.65 -2.27 2.85
N ARG A 15 6.44 -2.30 2.26
CA ARG A 15 5.77 -3.55 1.86
C ARG A 15 6.62 -4.36 0.86
N GLY A 16 7.16 -3.70 -0.15
CA GLY A 16 8.03 -4.32 -1.17
C GLY A 16 9.29 -4.93 -0.56
N LEU A 17 9.94 -4.21 0.35
CA LEU A 17 11.12 -4.68 1.10
C LEU A 17 10.80 -5.90 1.97
N VAL A 18 9.69 -5.86 2.71
CA VAL A 18 9.24 -7.00 3.54
C VAL A 18 8.91 -8.22 2.66
N GLY A 19 8.27 -8.01 1.51
CA GLY A 19 7.98 -9.08 0.54
C GLY A 19 9.25 -9.72 -0.01
N PHE A 20 10.24 -8.89 -0.35
CA PHE A 20 11.54 -9.37 -0.81
C PHE A 20 12.29 -10.14 0.28
N LEU A 21 12.33 -9.63 1.52
CA LEU A 21 12.93 -10.32 2.66
C LEU A 21 12.28 -11.68 2.89
N LYS A 22 10.95 -11.76 2.85
CA LYS A 22 10.21 -13.02 2.97
C LYS A 22 10.60 -14.01 1.87
N TYR A 23 10.67 -13.55 0.63
CA TYR A 23 11.11 -14.37 -0.49
C TYR A 23 12.55 -14.87 -0.29
N TYR A 24 13.46 -13.98 0.10
CA TYR A 24 14.86 -14.32 0.34
C TYR A 24 15.05 -15.35 1.48
N TYR A 25 14.31 -15.21 2.58
CA TYR A 25 14.37 -16.16 3.70
C TYR A 25 13.67 -17.49 3.42
N SER A 26 12.62 -17.50 2.60
CA SER A 26 11.81 -18.71 2.38
C SER A 26 12.47 -19.71 1.42
N TYR A 27 13.40 -19.27 0.57
CA TYR A 27 14.06 -20.11 -0.42
C TYR A 27 15.55 -20.24 -0.12
N LYS A 28 16.02 -21.47 0.14
CA LYS A 28 17.47 -21.76 0.22
C LYS A 28 18.07 -21.53 -1.16
N SER A 29 19.00 -20.59 -1.29
CA SER A 29 19.79 -20.24 -2.50
C SER A 29 19.08 -19.45 -3.63
N VAL A 30 18.47 -18.30 -3.29
CA VAL A 30 18.04 -17.35 -4.34
C VAL A 30 19.21 -16.45 -4.74
N PRO A 31 19.60 -16.39 -6.04
CA PRO A 31 20.56 -15.39 -6.49
C PRO A 31 19.96 -13.99 -6.33
N PHE A 32 20.67 -13.11 -5.61
CA PHE A 32 20.25 -11.72 -5.46
C PHE A 32 20.33 -11.02 -6.82
N ASN A 33 19.17 -10.72 -7.41
CA ASN A 33 19.08 -9.90 -8.61
C ASN A 33 18.71 -8.46 -8.23
N PRO A 34 19.64 -7.50 -8.30
CA PRO A 34 19.40 -6.11 -7.90
C PRO A 34 18.27 -5.48 -8.73
N LEU A 35 18.19 -5.79 -10.03
CA LEU A 35 17.18 -5.24 -10.92
C LEU A 35 15.78 -5.72 -10.51
N TYR A 36 15.63 -7.00 -10.17
CA TYR A 36 14.36 -7.55 -9.67
C TYR A 36 13.98 -6.93 -8.32
N PHE A 37 14.93 -6.76 -7.40
CA PHE A 37 14.72 -6.10 -6.12
C PHE A 37 14.22 -4.65 -6.29
N PHE A 38 14.92 -3.85 -7.09
CA PHE A 38 14.54 -2.46 -7.32
C PHE A 38 13.22 -2.36 -8.08
N ALA A 39 13.00 -3.18 -9.11
CA ALA A 39 11.76 -3.18 -9.86
C ALA A 39 10.55 -3.52 -8.97
N THR A 40 10.64 -4.60 -8.19
CA THR A 40 9.53 -5.04 -7.33
C THR A 40 9.25 -4.06 -6.19
N THR A 41 10.30 -3.53 -5.56
CA THR A 41 10.16 -2.55 -4.48
C THR A 41 9.62 -1.23 -5.00
N PHE A 42 10.12 -0.75 -6.15
CA PHE A 42 9.62 0.48 -6.79
C PHE A 42 8.17 0.34 -7.22
N LEU A 43 7.80 -0.78 -7.86
CA LEU A 43 6.42 -1.05 -8.26
C LEU A 43 5.48 -1.09 -7.05
N SER A 44 5.91 -1.69 -5.94
CA SER A 44 5.18 -1.66 -4.68
C SER A 44 5.01 -0.24 -4.12
N GLY A 45 6.06 0.60 -4.23
CA GLY A 45 5.98 2.02 -3.91
C GLY A 45 4.94 2.76 -4.75
N VAL A 46 4.94 2.55 -6.08
CA VAL A 46 3.96 3.15 -6.99
C VAL A 46 2.53 2.73 -6.61
N VAL A 47 2.30 1.45 -6.30
CA VAL A 47 0.99 0.99 -5.80
C VAL A 47 0.59 1.71 -4.52
N GLY A 48 1.50 1.87 -3.57
CA GLY A 48 1.25 2.61 -2.32
C GLY A 48 0.93 4.09 -2.52
N LEU A 49 1.55 4.73 -3.51
CA LEU A 49 1.24 6.11 -3.90
C LEU A 49 -0.17 6.20 -4.51
N LEU A 50 -0.51 5.28 -5.42
CA LEU A 50 -1.81 5.25 -6.09
C LEU A 50 -2.94 4.97 -5.09
N THR A 51 -2.75 4.05 -4.14
CA THR A 51 -3.76 3.76 -3.11
C THR A 51 -3.97 4.93 -2.17
N ALA A 52 -2.89 5.58 -1.69
CA ALA A 52 -3.00 6.78 -0.87
C ALA A 52 -3.67 7.94 -1.61
N GLY A 53 -3.39 8.10 -2.91
CA GLY A 53 -4.05 9.07 -3.78
C GLY A 53 -5.54 8.79 -3.95
N ALA A 54 -5.91 7.55 -4.26
CA ALA A 54 -7.30 7.13 -4.42
C ALA A 54 -8.13 7.35 -3.16
N ILE A 55 -7.59 7.06 -1.98
CA ILE A 55 -8.28 7.32 -0.69
C ILE A 55 -8.41 8.80 -0.40
N LYS A 56 -7.40 9.61 -0.75
CA LYS A 56 -7.47 11.06 -0.58
C LYS A 56 -8.55 11.68 -1.49
N GLU A 57 -8.64 11.25 -2.74
CA GLU A 57 -9.59 11.80 -3.71
C GLU A 57 -11.00 11.23 -3.59
N SER A 58 -11.15 10.01 -3.06
CA SER A 58 -12.47 9.41 -2.83
C SER A 58 -13.28 10.12 -1.74
N GLY A 59 -12.66 11.06 -1.01
CA GLY A 59 -13.34 11.82 0.04
C GLY A 59 -13.76 10.95 1.23
N ILE A 60 -13.13 9.79 1.41
CA ILE A 60 -13.41 8.91 2.54
C ILE A 60 -12.82 9.55 3.79
N ILE A 61 -13.69 10.19 4.55
CA ILE A 61 -13.36 10.79 5.84
C ILE A 61 -13.44 9.66 6.88
N LEU A 62 -12.31 9.27 7.46
CA LEU A 62 -12.36 8.42 8.65
C LEU A 62 -13.01 9.23 9.78
N GLU A 63 -14.05 8.68 10.39
CA GLU A 63 -14.73 9.32 11.52
C GLU A 63 -13.71 9.72 12.60
N GLY A 64 -13.68 11.01 12.94
CA GLY A 64 -12.76 11.60 13.92
C GLY A 64 -11.49 12.24 13.34
N LEU A 65 -11.21 12.16 12.04
CA LEU A 65 -10.11 12.86 11.37
C LEU A 65 -10.61 13.77 10.25
N SER A 66 -10.20 15.04 10.27
CA SER A 66 -10.57 16.05 9.26
C SER A 66 -9.99 15.78 7.85
N GLY A 67 -9.20 14.72 7.67
CA GLY A 67 -8.63 14.34 6.39
C GLY A 67 -7.52 13.28 6.52
N LEU A 68 -6.99 12.86 5.37
CA LEU A 68 -5.88 11.90 5.30
C LEU A 68 -4.59 12.55 5.82
N THR A 69 -4.13 12.14 7.00
CA THR A 69 -2.85 12.59 7.57
C THR A 69 -1.69 11.80 6.96
N PRO A 70 -0.46 12.35 6.91
CA PRO A 70 0.70 11.63 6.38
C PRO A 70 0.97 10.26 7.04
N PRO A 71 0.85 10.09 8.37
CA PRO A 71 0.99 8.77 9.00
C PRO A 71 -0.08 7.78 8.54
N LEU A 72 -1.33 8.24 8.35
CA LEU A 72 -2.40 7.39 7.85
C LEU A 72 -2.17 7.00 6.39
N ALA A 73 -1.68 7.93 5.57
CA ALA A 73 -1.29 7.68 4.20
C ALA A 73 -0.17 6.62 4.09
N PHE A 74 0.77 6.60 5.04
CA PHE A 74 1.79 5.55 5.12
C PHE A 74 1.18 4.17 5.37
N ILE A 75 0.22 4.07 6.30
CA ILE A 75 -0.48 2.82 6.59
C ILE A 75 -1.28 2.34 5.37
N VAL A 76 -2.00 3.25 4.71
CA VAL A 76 -2.74 2.99 3.47
C VAL A 76 -1.81 2.51 2.36
N GLY A 77 -0.66 3.16 2.21
CA GLY A 77 0.35 2.77 1.21
C GLY A 77 0.95 1.40 1.48
N TYR A 78 1.21 1.06 2.74
CA TYR A 78 1.72 -0.25 3.16
C TYR A 78 0.68 -1.36 2.93
N ALA A 79 -0.57 -1.11 3.30
CA ALA A 79 -1.68 -2.04 3.10
C ALA A 79 -2.08 -2.14 1.61
N GLY A 80 -1.77 -1.14 0.79
CA GLY A 80 -1.84 -1.17 -0.67
C GLY A 80 -3.23 -1.57 -1.19
N GLY A 81 -3.26 -2.50 -2.14
CA GLY A 81 -4.51 -2.99 -2.74
C GLY A 81 -5.47 -3.64 -1.74
N ASP A 82 -4.95 -4.32 -0.71
CA ASP A 82 -5.79 -4.95 0.32
C ASP A 82 -6.61 -3.91 1.09
N PHE A 83 -6.07 -2.71 1.27
CA PHE A 83 -6.80 -1.60 1.88
C PHE A 83 -7.96 -1.15 1.01
N LEU A 84 -7.71 -0.93 -0.29
CA LEU A 84 -8.75 -0.54 -1.26
C LEU A 84 -9.86 -1.58 -1.35
N GLU A 85 -9.52 -2.87 -1.35
CA GLU A 85 -10.50 -3.95 -1.39
C GLU A 85 -11.41 -3.93 -0.15
N ASN A 86 -10.82 -3.75 1.03
CA ASN A 86 -11.60 -3.68 2.28
C ASN A 86 -12.47 -2.43 2.35
N VAL A 87 -11.95 -1.29 1.89
CA VAL A 87 -12.73 -0.04 1.76
C VAL A 87 -13.91 -0.25 0.81
N TYR A 88 -13.69 -0.88 -0.34
CA TYR A 88 -14.74 -1.19 -1.30
C TYR A 88 -15.83 -2.10 -0.72
N LYS A 89 -15.45 -3.12 0.06
CA LYS A 89 -16.38 -4.01 0.78
C LYS A 89 -17.26 -3.24 1.77
N ILE A 90 -16.67 -2.31 2.52
CA ILE A 90 -17.40 -1.45 3.49
C ILE A 90 -18.41 -0.57 2.75
N LEU A 91 -18.01 0.09 1.66
CA LEU A 91 -18.89 0.97 0.88
C LEU A 91 -20.09 0.22 0.30
N LEU A 92 -19.89 -1.01 -0.17
CA LEU A 92 -20.96 -1.86 -0.70
C LEU A 92 -21.77 -2.61 0.37
N LYS A 93 -21.43 -2.47 1.66
CA LYS A 93 -22.00 -3.27 2.77
C LYS A 93 -21.99 -4.79 2.48
N LYS A 94 -21.02 -5.27 1.70
CA LYS A 94 -20.86 -6.69 1.36
C LYS A 94 -19.68 -7.27 2.12
N THR A 95 -19.85 -8.45 2.70
CA THR A 95 -18.78 -9.20 3.38
C THR A 95 -17.81 -9.86 2.39
N SER A 96 -18.18 -10.00 1.11
CA SER A 96 -17.34 -10.60 0.07
C SER A 96 -17.64 -10.01 -1.32
N ILE A 97 -16.60 -9.90 -2.16
CA ILE A 97 -16.76 -9.53 -3.59
C ILE A 97 -17.28 -10.74 -4.39
N LEU A 98 -17.06 -11.96 -3.91
CA LEU A 98 -17.41 -13.20 -4.60
C LEU A 98 -18.75 -13.83 -4.18
N LYS A 99 -19.46 -13.28 -3.18
CA LYS A 99 -20.87 -13.60 -2.93
C LYS A 99 -21.49 -12.55 -2.00
#